data_AF-A0A1T4REA3-F1
#
_entry.id   AF-A0A1T4REA3-F1
#
_cell.length_a   1.000
_cell.length_b   1.000
_cell.length_c   1.000
_cell.angle_alpha   90.00
_cell.angle_beta   90.00
_cell.angle_gamma   90.00
#
_symmetry.space_group_name_H-M   'P 1'
#
loop_
_entity.id
_entity.type
_entity.pdbx_description
1 polymer ?
#
loop_
_entity_poly.entity_id
_entity_poly.type
_entity_poly.pdbx_seq_one_letter_code
_entity_poly.pdbx_strand_id
1 'polypeptide(L)' 'MFICEKCGAERENLQVLTNGFCPKGGKHEVYRGRETGPFHCRKCGMEYAKMMNLVNGFCRCGGKHEPV' A
#
# COMPACT_ATOMS: atom_id res chain seq x y z
N MET A 1 7.37 4.99 9.68
CA MET A 1 6.05 4.35 9.84
C MET A 1 5.89 3.41 8.66
N PHE A 2 5.94 2.10 8.89
CA PHE A 2 6.01 1.13 7.81
C PHE A 2 4.61 0.83 7.27
N ILE A 3 4.48 0.89 5.95
CA ILE A 3 3.20 0.68 5.26
C ILE A 3 3.28 -0.61 4.46
N CYS A 4 2.23 -1.41 4.47
CA CYS A 4 2.12 -2.56 3.58
C CYS A 4 1.67 -2.12 2.18
N GLU A 5 2.46 -2.40 1.13
CA GLU A 5 2.10 -2.04 -0.25
C GLU A 5 0.89 -2.83 -0.79
N LYS A 6 0.59 -4.00 -0.21
CA LYS A 6 -0.53 -4.84 -0.65
C LYS A 6 -1.87 -4.41 -0.07
N CYS A 7 -1.90 -4.04 1.20
CA CYS A 7 -3.14 -3.80 1.95
C CYS A 7 -3.24 -2.41 2.59
N GLY A 8 -2.15 -1.64 2.58
CA GLY A 8 -2.11 -0.29 3.13
C GLY A 8 -2.10 -0.23 4.65
N ALA A 9 -1.88 -1.36 5.34
CA ALA A 9 -1.75 -1.40 6.79
C ALA A 9 -0.49 -0.63 7.23
N GLU A 10 -0.63 0.22 8.25
CA GLU A 10 0.44 1.05 8.78
C GLU A 10 0.86 0.53 10.16
N ARG A 11 2.16 0.41 10.41
CA ARG A 11 2.74 -0.03 11.69
C ARG A 11 3.94 0.82 12.06
N GLU A 12 4.15 0.99 13.36
CA GLU A 12 5.28 1.74 13.91
C GLU A 12 6.65 1.17 13.52
N ASN A 13 6.76 -0.16 13.42
CA ASN A 13 8.02 -0.87 13.21
C ASN A 13 7.91 -1.97 12.15
N LEU A 14 8.99 -2.17 11.40
CA LEU A 14 9.09 -3.15 10.31
C LEU A 14 8.73 -4.56 10.77
N GLN A 15 9.28 -4.99 11.90
CA GLN A 15 9.04 -6.32 12.45
C GLN A 15 7.57 -6.56 12.78
N VAL A 16 6.88 -5.55 13.31
CA VAL A 16 5.44 -5.62 13.62
C VAL A 16 4.62 -5.80 12.35
N LEU A 17 5.04 -5.15 11.27
CA LEU A 17 4.40 -5.32 9.96
C LEU A 17 4.67 -6.72 9.38
N THR A 18 5.95 -7.11 9.26
CA THR A 18 6.35 -8.34 8.54
C THR A 18 6.02 -9.64 9.28
N ASN A 19 5.90 -9.60 10.61
CA ASN A 19 5.46 -10.75 11.41
C ASN A 19 3.94 -10.98 11.34
N GLY A 20 3.18 -9.97 10.88
CA GLY A 20 1.74 -10.07 10.72
C GLY A 20 1.31 -10.81 9.46
N PHE A 21 0.07 -11.30 9.46
CA PHE A 21 -0.58 -11.86 8.28
C PHE A 21 -1.28 -10.76 7.47
N CYS A 22 -1.02 -10.72 6.16
CA CYS A 22 -1.64 -9.77 5.26
C CYS A 22 -3.01 -10.28 4.78
N PRO A 23 -4.08 -9.48 4.89
CA PRO A 23 -5.42 -9.89 4.44
C PRO A 23 -5.52 -10.10 2.92
N LYS A 24 -4.54 -9.60 2.15
CA LYS A 24 -4.40 -9.86 0.71
C LYS A 24 -3.60 -11.14 0.40
N GLY A 25 -3.27 -11.93 1.43
CA GLY A 25 -2.59 -13.21 1.34
C GLY A 25 -1.10 -13.13 1.71
N GLY A 26 -0.65 -14.10 2.52
CA GLY A 26 0.75 -14.25 2.92
C GLY A 26 1.19 -13.26 4.01
N LYS A 27 2.47 -12.92 4.01
CA LYS A 27 3.04 -11.90 4.90
C LYS A 27 2.84 -10.49 4.33
N HIS A 28 2.91 -9.47 5.18
CA HIS A 28 2.92 -8.09 4.71
C HIS A 28 4.18 -7.80 3.89
N GLU A 29 4.02 -7.01 2.83
CA GLU A 29 5.12 -6.52 1.98
C GLU A 29 5.27 -5.03 2.18
N VAL A 30 6.50 -4.60 2.43
CA VAL A 30 6.79 -3.25 2.89
C VAL A 30 6.90 -2.33 1.70
N TYR A 31 6.09 -1.27 1.73
CA TYR A 31 6.15 -0.22 0.76
C TYR A 31 7.50 0.50 0.83
N ARG A 32 8.21 0.54 -0.29
CA ARG A 32 9.56 1.12 -0.39
C ARG A 32 9.56 2.62 -0.74
N GLY A 33 8.40 3.20 -1.01
CA GLY A 33 8.26 4.62 -1.32
C GLY A 33 8.16 5.48 -0.06
N ARG A 34 7.61 6.68 -0.22
CA ARG A 34 7.42 7.62 0.88
C ARG A 34 6.40 7.08 1.88
N GLU A 35 6.78 7.02 3.16
CA GLU A 35 5.92 6.55 4.25
C GLU A 35 4.77 7.51 4.59
N THR A 36 4.72 8.68 3.95
CA THR A 36 3.69 9.70 4.17
C THR A 36 3.17 10.19 2.82
N GLY A 37 1.85 10.26 2.71
CA GLY A 37 1.17 10.62 1.48
C GLY A 37 1.48 12.04 0.98
N PRO A 38 0.96 12.41 -0.20
CA PRO A 38 0.05 11.62 -1.04
C PRO A 38 0.73 10.41 -1.70
N PHE A 39 -0.03 9.32 -1.86
CA PHE A 39 0.38 8.10 -2.55
C PHE A 39 -0.15 8.12 -3.97
N HIS A 40 0.69 7.79 -4.94
CA HIS A 40 0.31 7.85 -6.34
C HIS A 40 0.20 6.44 -6.92
N CYS A 41 -0.74 6.24 -7.84
CA CYS A 41 -0.78 5.02 -8.64
C CYS A 41 0.08 5.18 -9.88
N ARG A 42 1.09 4.31 -10.07
CA ARG A 42 1.97 4.30 -11.26
C ARG A 42 1.20 4.20 -12.58
N LYS A 43 0.10 3.44 -12.59
CA LYS A 43 -0.70 3.17 -13.80
C LYS A 43 -1.52 4.37 -14.25
N CYS A 44 -2.26 4.99 -13.33
CA CYS A 44 -3.28 5.97 -13.69
C CYS A 44 -2.97 7.40 -13.22
N GLY A 45 -1.90 7.59 -12.44
CA GLY A 45 -1.47 8.87 -11.88
C GLY A 45 -2.34 9.42 -10.75
N MET A 46 -3.42 8.72 -10.36
CA MET A 46 -4.32 9.19 -9.30
C MET A 46 -3.60 9.22 -7.96
N GLU A 47 -3.81 10.30 -7.22
CA GLU A 47 -3.31 10.49 -5.87
C GLU A 47 -4.33 10.06 -4.83
N TYR A 48 -3.83 9.55 -3.71
CA TYR A 48 -4.62 9.14 -2.56
C TYR A 48 -3.94 9.63 -1.30
N ALA A 49 -4.70 10.22 -0.38
CA ALA A 49 -4.16 10.66 0.91
C ALA A 49 -3.64 9.48 1.76
N LYS A 50 -4.20 8.27 1.58
CA LYS A 50 -3.85 7.07 2.34
C LYS A 50 -3.60 5.87 1.41
N MET A 51 -2.58 5.08 1.71
CA MET A 51 -2.23 3.88 0.94
C MET A 51 -3.39 2.87 0.92
N MET A 52 -4.09 2.70 2.04
CA MET A 52 -5.24 1.80 2.15
C MET A 52 -6.35 2.13 1.15
N ASN A 53 -6.55 3.40 0.81
CA ASN A 53 -7.54 3.83 -0.17
C ASN A 53 -7.10 3.49 -1.60
N LEU A 54 -5.80 3.63 -1.87
CA LEU A 54 -5.19 3.28 -3.16
C LEU A 54 -5.31 1.76 -3.42
N VAL A 55 -4.80 0.93 -2.52
CA VAL A 55 -4.63 -0.53 -2.77
C VAL A 55 -5.93 -1.34 -2.69
N ASN A 56 -6.98 -0.77 -2.08
CA ASN A 56 -8.30 -1.38 -2.06
C ASN A 56 -9.22 -0.91 -3.20
N GLY A 57 -8.82 0.12 -3.95
CA GLY A 57 -9.52 0.59 -5.13
C GLY A 57 -9.20 -0.24 -6.38
N PHE A 58 -10.03 -0.05 -7.41
CA PHE A 58 -9.77 -0.55 -8.75
C PHE A 58 -9.21 0.55 -9.64
N CYS A 59 -8.18 0.22 -10.39
CA CYS A 59 -7.55 1.15 -11.30
C CYS A 59 -8.33 1.22 -12.62
N ARG A 60 -8.60 2.45 -13.10
CA ARG A 60 -9.21 2.66 -14.42
C ARG A 60 -8.40 2.09 -15.59
N CYS A 61 -7.08 1.93 -15.41
CA CYS A 61 -6.18 1.33 -16.39
C CYS A 61 -6.18 -0.22 -16.32
N GLY A 62 -7.05 -0.80 -15.50
CA GLY A 62 -7.20 -2.25 -15.33
C GLY A 62 -6.58 -2.79 -14.04
N GLY A 63 -7.29 -3.71 -13.39
CA GLY A 63 -6.83 -4.39 -12.18
C GLY A 63 -6.79 -3.50 -10.93
N LYS A 64 -5.86 -3.80 -10.02
CA LYS A 64 -5.64 -3.03 -8.78
C LYS A 64 -4.66 -1.88 -9.03
N HIS A 65 -4.74 -0.86 -8.18
CA HIS A 65 -3.73 0.20 -8.16
C HIS A 65 -2.35 -0.32 -7.79
N GLU A 66 -1.32 0.32 -8.33
CA GLU A 66 0.08 0.02 -8.06
C GLU A 66 0.73 1.28 -7.48
N PRO A 67 1.04 1.29 -6.18
CA PRO A 67 1.62 2.48 -5.55
C PRO A 67 3.04 2.74 -6.06
N VAL A 68 3.41 4.03 -6.17
CA VAL A 68 4.74 4.52 -6.56
C VAL A 68 5.21 5.65 -5.66
#